data_AF-A0A9D4Q967-F1
#
_entry.id   AF-A0A9D4Q967-F1
#
_cell.length_a   1.000
_cell.length_b   1.000
_cell.length_c   1.000
_cell.angle_alpha   90.00
_cell.angle_beta   90.00
_cell.angle_gamma   90.00
#
_symmetry.space_group_name_H-M   'P 1'
#
loop_
_entity.id
_entity.type
_entity.pdbx_description
1 polymer ?
#
loop_
_entity_poly.entity_id
_entity_poly.type
_entity_poly.pdbx_seq_one_letter_code
_entity_poly.pdbx_strand_id
1 'polypeptide(L)'
;MGELGSYQTERRGPVFLHEPPRRVDFSNSTGATVACSATGSPEPRVTWTSADGTPMEDVRGLRYARPNGSLVLPPFRAEDYRQDVHATVYRRLKSDGEGLDKAGD
;
A
#
# COMPACT_ATOMS: atom_id res chain seq x y z
N MET A 1 -17.14 -1.82 -44.06
CA MET A 1 -17.74 -2.38 -42.84
C MET A 1 -16.79 -1.99 -41.71
N GLY A 2 -17.32 -1.24 -40.73
CA GLY A 2 -16.57 -0.29 -39.88
C GLY A 2 -15.41 -0.85 -39.06
N GLU A 3 -14.52 0.08 -38.75
CA GLU A 3 -13.23 -0.07 -38.07
C GLU A 3 -13.35 -0.72 -36.69
N LEU A 4 -12.36 -1.55 -36.36
CA LEU A 4 -12.14 -2.11 -35.04
C LEU A 4 -11.72 -1.00 -34.08
N GLY A 5 -12.71 -0.29 -33.53
CA GLY A 5 -12.53 0.59 -32.37
C GLY A 5 -12.11 -0.24 -31.16
N SER A 6 -10.79 -0.38 -30.99
CA SER A 6 -10.22 -0.99 -29.79
C SER A 6 -10.74 -0.25 -28.56
N TYR A 7 -11.35 -0.99 -27.64
CA TYR A 7 -11.83 -0.52 -26.35
C TYR A 7 -10.70 0.18 -25.59
N GLN A 8 -10.58 1.50 -25.74
CA GLN A 8 -9.84 2.32 -24.79
C GLN A 8 -10.70 2.33 -23.52
N THR A 9 -10.55 1.31 -22.67
CA THR A 9 -10.97 1.42 -21.28
C THR A 9 -10.29 2.67 -20.76
N GLU A 10 -11.09 3.67 -20.40
CA GLU A 10 -10.70 5.01 -20.03
C GLU A 10 -9.64 4.95 -18.93
N ARG A 11 -8.36 4.99 -19.33
CA ARG A 11 -7.24 4.81 -18.41
C ARG A 11 -7.23 6.01 -17.48
N ARG A 12 -7.36 5.73 -16.19
CA ARG A 12 -7.35 6.73 -15.13
C ARG A 12 -6.17 6.42 -14.21
N GLY A 13 -5.30 7.40 -14.04
CA GLY A 13 -4.19 7.29 -13.09
C GLY A 13 -4.68 7.04 -11.66
N PRO A 14 -3.82 6.50 -10.79
CA PRO A 14 -4.20 6.19 -9.42
C PRO A 14 -4.52 7.46 -8.63
N VAL A 15 -5.71 7.51 -8.04
CA VAL A 15 -6.16 8.54 -7.11
C VAL A 15 -6.28 7.91 -5.73
N PHE A 16 -5.62 8.49 -4.73
CA PHE A 16 -5.71 8.00 -3.36
C PHE A 16 -7.03 8.42 -2.73
N LEU A 17 -7.77 7.42 -2.23
CA LEU A 17 -9.03 7.63 -1.50
C LEU A 17 -8.74 7.81 -0.01
N HIS A 18 -7.80 7.03 0.52
CA HIS A 18 -7.33 7.14 1.89
C HIS A 18 -5.82 7.26 1.92
N GLU A 19 -5.35 8.31 2.59
CA GLU A 19 -3.94 8.53 2.83
C GLU A 19 -3.56 8.14 4.26
N PRO A 20 -2.41 7.48 4.43
CA PRO A 20 -1.95 7.13 5.76
C PRO A 20 -1.57 8.41 6.55
N PRO A 21 -1.91 8.49 7.84
CA PRO A 21 -1.47 9.59 8.69
C PRO A 21 0.06 9.59 8.82
N ARG A 22 0.64 10.77 9.10
CA ARG A 22 2.11 10.94 9.23
C ARG A 22 2.69 10.19 10.42
N ARG A 23 1.90 9.96 11.46
CA ARG A 23 2.30 9.28 12.69
C ARG A 23 1.14 8.45 13.21
N VAL A 24 1.46 7.23 13.67
CA VAL A 24 0.52 6.33 14.31
C VAL A 24 1.16 5.83 15.59
N ASP A 25 0.54 6.16 16.72
CA ASP A 25 0.87 5.58 18.02
C ASP A 25 -0.21 4.58 18.39
N PHE A 26 0.20 3.44 18.94
CA PHE A 26 -0.72 2.35 19.28
C PHE A 26 -0.19 1.52 20.43
N SER A 27 -1.11 0.81 21.10
CA SER A 27 -0.78 -0.13 22.18
C SER A 27 -0.58 -1.53 21.61
N ASN A 28 0.27 -2.34 22.25
CA ASN A 28 0.41 -3.76 21.93
C ASN A 28 -0.88 -4.56 22.18
N SER A 29 -1.79 -4.07 23.03
CA SER A 29 -3.07 -4.72 23.31
C SER A 29 -4.14 -4.48 22.23
N THR A 30 -4.03 -3.38 21.48
CA THR A 30 -5.02 -3.01 20.45
C THR A 30 -4.50 -3.19 19.03
N GLY A 31 -3.19 -3.05 18.83
CA GLY A 31 -2.62 -2.96 17.49
C GLY A 31 -3.02 -1.66 16.80
N ALA A 32 -2.78 -1.60 15.48
CA ALA A 32 -3.14 -0.51 14.60
C ALA A 32 -3.53 -1.02 13.20
N THR A 33 -4.37 -0.25 12.51
CA THR A 33 -4.59 -0.39 11.06
C THR A 33 -4.37 0.98 10.42
N VAL A 34 -3.39 1.04 9.52
CA VAL A 34 -3.08 2.22 8.74
C VAL A 34 -3.82 2.10 7.40
N ALA A 35 -4.94 2.80 7.29
CA ALA A 35 -5.74 2.79 6.08
C ALA A 35 -4.98 3.45 4.92
N CYS A 36 -4.89 2.76 3.79
CA CYS A 36 -4.43 3.31 2.53
C CYS A 36 -5.16 2.59 1.41
N SER A 37 -5.73 3.35 0.48
CA SER A 37 -6.38 2.80 -0.71
C SER A 37 -6.29 3.81 -1.84
N ALA A 38 -6.26 3.28 -3.07
CA ALA A 38 -6.29 4.05 -4.29
C ALA A 38 -7.36 3.48 -5.21
N THR A 39 -7.80 4.28 -6.18
CA THR A 39 -8.65 3.84 -7.29
C THR A 39 -8.08 4.35 -8.61
N GLY A 40 -8.35 3.66 -9.71
CA GLY A 40 -7.77 3.95 -11.01
C GLY A 40 -8.23 2.93 -12.04
N SER A 41 -7.77 3.06 -13.28
CA SER A 41 -7.97 2.05 -14.31
C SER A 41 -6.68 1.89 -15.11
N PRO A 42 -5.98 0.75 -15.01
CA PRO A 42 -6.34 -0.46 -14.23
C PRO A 42 -6.35 -0.24 -12.71
N GLU A 43 -7.00 -1.15 -11.97
CA GLU A 43 -7.18 -1.03 -10.52
C GLU A 43 -5.81 -0.98 -9.81
N PRO A 44 -5.54 0.08 -9.04
CA PRO A 44 -4.25 0.29 -8.43
C PRO A 44 -3.92 -0.69 -7.29
N ARG A 45 -2.68 -1.18 -7.23
CA ARG A 45 -2.14 -1.94 -6.10
C ARG A 45 -1.24 -1.09 -5.22
N VAL A 46 -1.64 -0.89 -3.97
CA VAL A 46 -0.80 -0.22 -2.96
C VAL A 46 0.14 -1.25 -2.32
N THR A 47 1.43 -0.97 -2.35
CA THR A 47 2.46 -1.76 -1.65
C THR A 47 3.21 -0.90 -0.63
N TRP A 48 3.81 -1.57 0.35
CA TRP A 48 4.51 -0.94 1.45
C TRP A 48 6.00 -1.27 1.42
N THR A 49 6.82 -0.34 1.90
CA THR A 49 8.27 -0.46 2.04
C THR A 49 8.70 0.05 3.41
N SER A 50 9.87 -0.40 3.85
CA SER A 50 10.55 0.15 5.02
C SER A 50 11.07 1.57 4.77
N ALA A 51 11.57 2.20 5.83
CA ALA A 51 12.26 3.49 5.78
C ALA A 51 13.44 3.49 4.80
N ASP A 52 14.03 2.32 4.51
CA ASP A 52 15.18 2.17 3.61
C ASP A 52 14.77 1.81 2.17
N GLY A 53 13.46 1.65 1.92
CA GLY A 53 12.93 1.31 0.60
C GLY A 53 12.88 -0.20 0.31
N THR A 54 13.26 -1.04 1.27
CA THR A 54 13.10 -2.49 1.18
C THR A 54 11.61 -2.84 1.09
N PRO A 55 11.20 -3.72 0.16
CA PRO A 55 9.84 -4.25 0.13
C PRO A 55 9.43 -4.78 1.51
N MET A 56 8.26 -4.36 1.97
CA MET A 56 7.73 -4.83 3.23
C MET A 56 7.22 -6.25 3.06
N GLU A 57 7.80 -7.21 3.79
CA GLU A 57 7.27 -8.56 3.90
C GLU A 57 6.30 -8.69 5.08
N ASP A 58 5.41 -9.68 4.99
CA ASP A 58 4.54 -10.05 6.09
C ASP A 58 5.35 -10.73 7.20
N VAL A 59 5.13 -10.29 8.44
CA VAL A 59 5.71 -10.89 9.63
C VAL A 59 4.57 -11.55 10.40
N ARG A 60 4.59 -12.90 10.46
CA ARG A 60 3.53 -13.69 11.10
C ARG A 60 3.19 -13.11 12.49
N GLY A 61 1.94 -12.70 12.65
CA GLY A 61 1.40 -12.19 13.92
C GLY A 61 1.71 -10.73 14.23
N LEU A 62 2.62 -10.08 13.51
CA LEU A 62 3.09 -8.72 13.85
C LEU A 62 2.82 -7.68 12.77
N ARG A 63 2.83 -8.07 11.49
CA ARG A 63 2.61 -7.15 10.39
C ARG A 63 2.11 -7.86 9.14
N TYR A 64 1.11 -7.29 8.49
CA TYR A 64 0.76 -7.69 7.13
C TYR A 64 0.08 -6.56 6.34
N ALA A 65 0.17 -6.64 5.01
CA ALA A 65 -0.59 -5.75 4.12
C ALA A 65 -1.91 -6.42 3.69
N ARG A 66 -3.01 -5.66 3.74
CA ARG A 66 -4.31 -6.11 3.22
C ARG A 66 -4.40 -5.88 1.71
N PRO A 67 -5.21 -6.68 0.98
CA PRO A 67 -5.43 -6.49 -0.46
C PRO A 67 -5.97 -5.11 -0.83
N ASN A 68 -6.67 -4.44 0.08
CA ASN A 68 -7.18 -3.09 -0.12
C ASN A 68 -6.11 -1.99 0.03
N GLY A 69 -4.86 -2.36 0.34
CA GLY A 69 -3.74 -1.45 0.53
C GLY A 69 -3.45 -1.05 1.98
N SER A 70 -4.29 -1.43 2.94
CA SER A 70 -4.08 -1.05 4.35
C SER A 70 -2.96 -1.86 4.99
N LEU A 71 -2.13 -1.21 5.81
CA LEU A 71 -1.12 -1.88 6.63
C LEU A 71 -1.69 -2.21 8.00
N VAL A 72 -1.55 -3.46 8.45
CA VAL A 72 -2.06 -3.91 9.75
C VAL A 72 -0.91 -4.32 10.65
N LEU A 73 -0.97 -3.82 11.88
CA LEU A 73 -0.11 -4.19 13.01
C LEU A 73 -1.04 -4.80 14.08
N PRO A 74 -1.20 -6.13 14.15
CA PRO A 74 -2.10 -6.76 15.11
C PRO A 74 -1.69 -6.51 16.58
N PRO A 75 -2.58 -6.77 17.55
CA PRO A 75 -2.17 -6.94 18.94
C PRO A 75 -1.07 -7.99 19.06
N PHE A 76 -0.09 -7.74 19.94
CA PHE A 76 1.07 -8.59 20.14
C PHE A 76 1.48 -8.63 21.62
N ARG A 77 2.21 -9.68 22.04
CA ARG A 77 2.74 -9.76 23.41
C ARG A 77 3.99 -8.90 23.53
N ALA A 78 4.31 -8.43 24.73
CA ALA A 78 5.52 -7.63 24.97
C ALA A 78 6.80 -8.34 24.49
N GLU A 79 6.84 -9.67 24.59
CA GLU A 79 7.95 -10.54 24.17
C GLU A 79 8.15 -10.55 22.65
N ASP A 80 7.09 -10.31 21.88
CA ASP A 80 7.13 -10.29 20.41
C ASP A 80 7.46 -8.89 19.86
N TYR A 81 7.79 -7.94 20.74
CA TYR A 81 8.15 -6.58 20.31
C TYR A 81 9.37 -6.60 19.40
N ARG A 82 9.18 -6.05 18.20
CA ARG A 82 10.22 -5.84 17.21
C ARG A 82 10.32 -4.37 16.83
N GLN A 83 11.50 -3.77 17.00
CA GLN A 83 11.74 -2.36 16.67
C GLN A 83 11.53 -2.10 15.16
N ASP A 84 12.00 -3.02 14.32
CA ASP A 84 11.85 -2.98 12.85
C ASP A 84 10.39 -3.18 12.36
N VAL A 85 9.46 -3.48 13.28
CA VAL A 85 8.03 -3.63 13.00
C VAL A 85 7.19 -2.54 13.67
N HIS A 86 7.35 -2.36 14.98
CA HIS A 86 6.48 -1.50 15.80
C HIS A 86 7.02 -0.09 16.03
N ALA A 87 8.30 0.16 15.72
CA ALA A 87 8.95 1.47 15.89
C ALA A 87 9.82 1.81 14.68
N THR A 88 9.17 1.86 13.52
CA THR A 88 9.81 2.15 12.23
C THR A 88 8.94 3.05 11.37
N VAL A 89 9.51 3.58 10.30
CA VAL A 89 8.78 4.34 9.28
C VAL A 89 8.40 3.41 8.14
N TYR A 90 7.12 3.40 7.79
CA TYR A 90 6.62 2.74 6.59
C TYR A 90 6.37 3.76 5.49
N ARG A 91 6.75 3.41 4.27
CA ARG A 91 6.46 4.21 3.07
C ARG A 91 5.57 3.40 2.13
N ARG A 92 4.45 4.00 1.73
CA ARG A 92 3.66 3.47 0.61
C ARG A 92 4.41 3.73 -0.70
N LEU A 93 4.41 2.76 -1.60
CA LEU A 93 4.78 3.01 -2.99
C LEU A 93 3.58 3.56 -3.75
N LYS A 94 3.87 4.25 -4.86
CA LYS A 94 2.83 4.58 -5.83
C LYS A 94 2.24 3.29 -6.33
N SER A 95 0.92 3.29 -6.51
CA SER A 95 0.31 2.17 -7.19
C SER A 95 0.89 2.03 -8.59
N ASP A 96 1.22 0.80 -8.94
CA ASP A 96 1.42 0.39 -10.33
C ASP A 96 0.03 0.39 -11.01
N GLY A 97 -0.44 1.58 -11.37
CA GLY A 97 -1.36 1.69 -12.48
C GLY A 97 -0.48 1.70 -13.71
N GLU A 98 -0.52 0.65 -14.53
CA GLU A 98 0.18 0.62 -15.82
C GLU A 98 -0.21 1.86 -16.64
N GLY A 99 0.64 2.86 -16.54
CA GLY A 99 0.49 4.21 -17.05
C GLY A 99 1.81 4.93 -16.88
N LEU A 100 2.92 4.21 -17.10
CA LEU A 100 4.06 4.83 -17.75
C LEU A 100 3.66 4.90 -19.22
N ASP A 101 3.14 6.06 -19.60
CA ASP A 101 3.34 6.57 -20.94
C ASP A 101 4.84 6.33 -21.25
N LYS A 102 5.12 5.38 -22.13
CA LYS A 102 6.37 5.41 -22.88
C LYS A 102 6.31 6.69 -23.70
N ALA A 103 6.72 7.79 -23.09
CA ALA A 103 7.18 8.95 -23.83
C ALA A 103 8.36 8.44 -24.66
N GLY A 104 8.10 8.28 -25.97
CA GLY A 104 9.18 8.16 -26.94
C GLY A 104 9.98 9.47 -26.95
N ASP A 105 11.28 9.34 -26.82
CA ASP A 105 12.26 9.65 -27.87
C ASP A 105 13.44 8.68 -27.70
#